data_AF-A0A7Y1TG52-F1
#
_entry.id   AF-A0A7Y1TG52-F1
#
_cell.length_a   1.000
_cell.length_b   1.000
_cell.length_c   1.000
_cell.angle_alpha   90.00
_cell.angle_beta   90.00
_cell.angle_gamma   90.00
#
_symmetry.space_group_name_H-M   'P 1'
#
loop_
_entity.id
_entity.type
_entity.pdbx_description
1 polymer ?
#
loop_
_entity_poly.entity_id
_entity_poly.type
_entity_poly.pdbx_seq_one_letter_code
_entity_poly.pdbx_strand_id
1 'polypeptide(L)' 'MPAKRYPLPKRFNAAMSEEAYKQLRVLNEKYGYGNNYLLTIVLENFERITDPEAVDRVFAKFAAEFGAPRVGDLQKDS' A
#
# COMPACT_ATOMS: atom_id res chain seq x y z
N MET A 1 -27.40 8.42 -11.69
CA MET A 1 -27.15 7.39 -10.66
C MET A 1 -25.98 7.87 -9.81
N PRO A 2 -26.11 8.06 -8.48
CA PRO A 2 -24.97 8.41 -7.65
C PRO A 2 -23.92 7.27 -7.71
N ALA A 3 -22.63 7.63 -7.71
CA ALA A 3 -21.56 6.64 -7.70
C ALA A 3 -21.67 5.78 -6.44
N LYS A 4 -21.61 4.44 -6.59
CA LYS A 4 -21.56 3.53 -5.44
C LYS A 4 -20.25 3.78 -4.69
N ARG A 5 -20.34 4.07 -3.39
CA ARG A 5 -19.17 4.18 -2.51
C ARG A 5 -18.71 2.77 -2.14
N TYR A 6 -17.42 2.46 -2.35
CA TYR A 6 -16.88 1.18 -1.87
C TYR A 6 -16.89 1.18 -0.33
N PRO A 7 -17.52 0.20 0.32
CA PRO A 7 -17.50 0.11 1.76
C PRO A 7 -16.07 -0.17 2.22
N LEU A 8 -15.56 0.62 3.16
CA LEU A 8 -14.27 0.39 3.80
C LEU A 8 -14.53 -0.25 5.17
N PRO A 9 -14.59 -1.59 5.28
CA PRO A 9 -14.99 -2.27 6.51
C PRO A 9 -13.92 -2.20 7.60
N LYS A 10 -12.67 -1.89 7.25
CA LYS A 10 -11.55 -1.78 8.19
C LYS A 10 -10.86 -0.43 8.05
N ARG A 11 -10.54 0.20 9.18
CA ARG A 11 -9.67 1.38 9.21
C ARG A 11 -8.22 0.90 9.03
N PHE A 12 -7.56 1.38 7.98
CA PHE A 12 -6.17 1.08 7.69
C PHE A 12 -5.32 2.29 8.06
N ASN A 13 -4.47 2.14 9.07
CA ASN A 13 -3.48 3.15 9.46
C ASN A 13 -2.10 2.59 9.10
N ALA A 14 -1.44 3.19 8.12
CA ALA A 14 -0.11 2.78 7.70
C ALA A 14 0.92 3.85 8.08
N ALA A 15 1.95 3.45 8.83
CA ALA A 15 3.17 4.23 8.92
C ALA A 15 3.93 4.09 7.60
N MET A 16 4.42 5.20 7.05
CA MET A 16 5.14 5.21 5.77
C MET A 16 6.22 6.29 5.79
N SER A 17 7.21 6.17 4.90
CA SER A 17 8.23 7.20 4.72
C SER A 17 7.63 8.50 4.17
N GLU A 18 8.32 9.62 4.38
CA GLU A 18 7.95 10.92 3.81
C GLU A 18 7.78 10.86 2.28
N GLU A 19 8.60 10.06 1.61
CA GLU A 19 8.54 9.91 0.16
C GLU A 19 7.26 9.18 -0.28
N ALA A 20 6.91 8.08 0.38
CA ALA A 20 5.66 7.38 0.13
C ALA A 20 4.43 8.27 0.43
N TYR A 21 4.51 9.08 1.49
CA TYR A 21 3.45 10.02 1.83
C TYR A 21 3.28 11.13 0.78
N LYS A 22 4.38 11.67 0.24
CA LYS A 22 4.31 12.64 -0.88
C LYS A 22 3.65 12.05 -2.12
N GLN A 23 3.98 10.81 -2.48
CA GLN A 23 3.33 10.13 -3.61
C GLN A 23 1.82 9.99 -3.39
N LEU A 24 1.41 9.62 -2.17
CA LEU A 24 -0.01 9.51 -1.82
C LEU A 24 -0.73 10.87 -1.90
N ARG A 25 -0.07 11.95 -1.49
CA ARG A 25 -0.59 13.32 -1.62
C ARG A 25 -0.76 13.73 -3.08
N VAL A 26 0.20 13.43 -3.95
CA VAL A 26 0.07 13.71 -5.39
C VAL A 26 -1.13 12.95 -5.99
N LEU A 27 -1.35 11.70 -5.59
CA LEU A 27 -2.52 10.93 -6.01
C LEU A 27 -3.82 11.52 -5.45
N ASN A 28 -3.82 12.01 -4.22
CA ASN A 28 -4.96 12.70 -3.61
C ASN A 28 -5.32 13.97 -4.39
N GLU A 29 -4.33 14.81 -4.70
CA GLU A 29 -4.52 16.04 -5.47
C GLU A 29 -5.04 15.74 -6.89
N LYS A 30 -4.58 14.64 -7.50
CA LYS A 30 -4.97 14.25 -8.86
C LYS A 30 -6.37 13.65 -8.95
N TYR A 31 -6.78 12.83 -7.98
CA TYR A 31 -8.00 12.01 -8.07
C TYR A 31 -9.08 12.38 -7.04
N GLY A 32 -8.78 13.27 -6.08
CA GLY A 32 -9.73 13.74 -5.07
C GLY A 32 -10.12 12.70 -4.01
N TYR A 33 -9.45 11.55 -3.97
CA TYR A 33 -9.72 10.48 -3.01
C TYR A 33 -8.85 10.62 -1.77
N GLY A 34 -9.44 10.47 -0.58
CA GLY A 34 -8.67 10.42 0.67
C GLY A 34 -7.65 9.27 0.68
N ASN A 35 -6.56 9.45 1.43
CA ASN A 35 -5.41 8.53 1.49
C ASN A 35 -5.81 7.05 1.65
N ASN A 36 -6.72 6.73 2.58
CA ASN A 36 -7.16 5.35 2.80
C ASN A 36 -7.92 4.76 1.60
N TYR A 37 -8.67 5.59 0.87
CA TYR A 37 -9.39 5.16 -0.32
C TYR A 37 -8.43 4.91 -1.49
N LEU A 38 -7.39 5.74 -1.63
CA LEU A 38 -6.32 5.53 -2.61
C LEU A 38 -5.57 4.22 -2.36
N LEU A 39 -5.16 3.97 -1.11
CA LEU A 39 -4.52 2.72 -0.73
C LEU A 39 -5.43 1.51 -1.01
N THR A 40 -6.73 1.64 -0.75
CA THR A 40 -7.71 0.59 -1.09
C THR A 40 -7.71 0.32 -2.59
N ILE A 41 -7.83 1.36 -3.43
CA ILE A 41 -7.82 1.19 -4.89
C ILE A 41 -6.53 0.49 -5.34
N VAL A 42 -5.37 0.92 -4.83
CA VAL A 42 -4.07 0.34 -5.19
C VAL A 42 -3.98 -1.12 -4.79
N LEU A 43 -4.33 -1.47 -3.55
CA LEU A 43 -4.21 -2.83 -3.02
C LEU A 43 -5.19 -3.79 -3.70
N GLU A 44 -6.45 -3.37 -3.91
CA GLU A 44 -7.47 -4.18 -4.57
C GLU A 44 -7.17 -4.41 -6.07
N ASN A 45 -6.30 -3.59 -6.67
CA ASN A 45 -5.91 -3.72 -8.07
C ASN A 45 -4.43 -4.05 -8.25
N PHE A 46 -3.74 -4.48 -7.19
CA PHE A 46 -2.28 -4.59 -7.17
C PHE A 46 -1.75 -5.48 -8.29
N GLU A 47 -2.26 -6.71 -8.42
CA GLU A 47 -1.85 -7.65 -9.48
C GLU A 47 -2.14 -7.13 -10.88
N ARG A 48 -3.16 -6.28 -11.02
CA ARG A 48 -3.55 -5.71 -12.31
C ARG A 48 -2.67 -4.54 -12.74
N ILE A 49 -2.13 -3.78 -11.79
CA ILE A 49 -1.38 -2.54 -12.07
C ILE A 49 0.14 -2.70 -11.90
N THR A 50 0.60 -3.85 -11.41
CA THR A 50 2.02 -4.12 -11.17
C THR A 50 2.54 -5.27 -12.04
N ASP A 51 3.83 -5.21 -12.35
CA ASP A 51 4.58 -6.32 -12.92
C ASP A 51 5.07 -7.23 -11.78
N PRO A 52 4.65 -8.52 -11.72
CA PRO A 52 5.03 -9.43 -10.65
C PRO A 52 6.55 -9.55 -10.47
N GLU A 53 7.33 -9.60 -11.55
CA GLU A 53 8.77 -9.74 -11.43
C GLU A 53 9.43 -8.48 -10.87
N ALA A 54 8.90 -7.30 -11.20
CA ALA A 54 9.36 -6.04 -10.64
C ALA A 54 9.08 -5.96 -9.13
N VAL A 55 7.90 -6.43 -8.71
CA VAL A 55 7.53 -6.51 -7.28
C VAL A 55 8.53 -7.37 -6.53
N ASP A 56 8.80 -8.58 -7.03
CA ASP A 56 9.76 -9.51 -6.39
C ASP A 56 11.15 -8.89 -6.24
N ARG A 57 11.65 -8.22 -7.29
CA ARG A 57 12.95 -7.54 -7.25
C ARG A 57 12.99 -6.43 -6.20
N VAL A 58 11.94 -5.62 -6.11
CA VAL A 58 11.86 -4.52 -5.12
C VAL A 58 11.84 -5.10 -3.70
N PHE A 59 11.05 -6.14 -3.46
CA PHE A 59 10.91 -6.77 -2.16
C PHE A 59 12.22 -7.43 -1.72
N ALA A 60 12.88 -8.16 -2.62
CA ALA A 60 14.19 -8.74 -2.37
C ALA A 60 15.25 -7.68 -2.05
N LYS A 61 15.28 -6.58 -2.80
CA LYS A 61 16.19 -5.46 -2.54
C LYS A 61 15.93 -4.82 -1.19
N PHE A 62 14.67 -4.55 -0.87
CA PHE A 62 14.28 -3.95 0.42
C PHE A 62 14.68 -4.85 1.58
N ALA A 63 14.42 -6.16 1.47
CA ALA A 63 14.85 -7.15 2.46
C ALA A 63 16.37 -7.25 2.61
N ALA A 64 17.13 -7.10 1.52
CA ALA A 64 18.59 -7.08 1.57
C ALA A 64 19.12 -5.82 2.27
N GLU A 65 18.44 -4.68 2.13
CA GLU A 65 18.86 -3.39 2.68
C GLU A 65 18.48 -3.21 4.15
N PHE A 66 17.25 -3.59 4.52
CA PHE A 66 16.69 -3.35 5.86
C PHE A 66 16.52 -4.61 6.70
N GLY A 67 16.81 -5.78 6.13
CA GLY A 67 16.55 -7.08 6.71
C GLY A 67 15.15 -7.61 6.34
N ALA A 68 15.06 -8.90 6.03
CA ALA A 68 13.78 -9.58 5.99
C ALA A 68 13.28 -9.84 7.43
N PRO A 69 11.98 -9.66 7.73
CA PRO A 69 11.42 -10.17 8.96
C PRO A 69 11.70 -11.68 9.02
N ARG A 70 12.33 -12.17 10.09
CA ARG A 70 12.56 -13.60 10.23
C ARG A 70 11.21 -14.27 10.44
N VAL A 71 11.04 -15.45 9.85
CA VAL A 71 9.85 -16.29 10.08
C VAL A 71 9.78 -16.59 11.58
N GLY A 72 8.97 -15.82 12.32
CA GLY A 72 8.90 -15.83 13.78
C GLY A 72 8.66 -14.44 14.43
N ASP A 73 9.11 -13.36 13.80
CA ASP A 73 8.97 -12.00 14.37
C ASP A 73 7.56 -11.42 14.16
N LEU A 74 6.82 -11.89 13.14
CA LEU A 74 5.46 -11.43 12.81
C LEU A 74 4.36 -11.99 13.72
N GLN A 75 4.68 -12.91 14.65
CA GLN A 75 3.70 -13.51 15.57
C GLN A 75 3.59 -12.79 16.93
N LYS A 76 4.37 -11.74 17.18
CA LYS A 76 4.39 -11.09 18.51
C LYS A 76 3.38 -9.96 18.73
N ASP A 77 2.67 -9.54 17.69
CA ASP A 77 1.62 -8.53 17.82
C ASP A 77 0.26 -9.13 17.42
N SER A 78 -0.33 -9.92 18.32
CA SER A 78 -1.73 -10.37 18.26
C SER A 78 -2.39 -10.16 19.61
#